data_AF-A0A2R6BZJ1-F1
#
_entry.id   AF-A0A2R6BZJ1-F1
#
_cell.length_a   1.000
_cell.length_b   1.000
_cell.length_c   1.000
_cell.angle_alpha   90.00
_cell.angle_beta   90.00
_cell.angle_gamma   90.00
#
_symmetry.space_group_name_H-M   'P 1'
#
loop_
_entity.id
_entity.type
_entity.pdbx_description
1 polymer ?
#
loop_
_entity_poly.entity_id
_entity_poly.type
_entity_poly.pdbx_seq_one_letter_code
_entity_poly.pdbx_strand_id
1 'polypeptide(L)'
;MPKIVESVTRRYQPIAEALADLVNKVATLLPKRRARKLHVGLYGYSRGVGRVKLPRAIPFTAALYSLGLPPEIFGASALSHLGEKDWKMLEDVYKNILFDLKFAASYFSWDTFEVLSKKLIKRTLAKSLKHDLEFLSENLCVKVGPTNYEQKKHSLLSTLFVYALINENLSEAKLYLMEMAKTRRFLG
;
A
#
# COMPACT_ATOMS: atom_id res chain seq x y z
N MET A 1 -3.78 -18.69 -14.97
CA MET A 1 -4.01 -18.12 -13.61
C MET A 1 -2.99 -18.50 -12.55
N PRO A 2 -2.74 -19.79 -12.21
CA PRO A 2 -1.89 -20.12 -11.05
C PRO A 2 -0.47 -19.55 -11.19
N LYS A 3 0.09 -19.57 -12.41
CA LYS A 3 1.40 -18.96 -12.72
C LYS A 3 1.44 -17.44 -12.47
N ILE A 4 0.36 -16.72 -12.81
CA ILE A 4 0.26 -15.26 -12.62
C ILE A 4 0.20 -14.94 -11.13
N VAL A 5 -0.66 -15.66 -10.40
CA VAL A 5 -0.82 -15.52 -8.95
C VAL A 5 0.50 -15.80 -8.24
N GLU A 6 1.19 -16.88 -8.61
CA GLU A 6 2.48 -17.26 -8.02
C GLU A 6 3.56 -16.20 -8.29
N SER A 7 3.66 -15.70 -9.53
CA SER A 7 4.61 -14.64 -9.90
C SER A 7 4.40 -13.36 -9.09
N VAL A 8 3.15 -12.89 -9.01
CA VAL A 8 2.78 -11.69 -8.24
C VAL A 8 3.03 -11.92 -6.75
N THR A 9 2.64 -13.09 -6.21
CA THR A 9 2.81 -13.42 -4.79
C THR A 9 4.28 -13.43 -4.39
N ARG A 10 5.14 -14.05 -5.20
CA ARG A 10 6.58 -14.12 -4.96
C ARG A 10 7.23 -12.74 -4.85
N ARG A 11 6.65 -11.73 -5.52
CA ARG A 11 7.15 -10.36 -5.51
C ARG A 11 6.49 -9.47 -4.45
N TYR A 12 5.20 -9.68 -4.20
CA TYR A 12 4.42 -8.95 -3.19
C TYR A 12 4.85 -9.32 -1.76
N GLN A 13 5.00 -10.61 -1.47
CA GLN A 13 5.21 -11.11 -0.12
C GLN A 13 6.46 -10.51 0.54
N PRO A 14 7.65 -10.48 -0.09
CA PRO A 14 8.84 -9.85 0.51
C PRO A 14 8.67 -8.36 0.80
N ILE A 15 7.91 -7.63 -0.04
CA ILE A 15 7.63 -6.20 0.16
C ILE A 15 6.75 -6.00 1.39
N ALA A 16 5.66 -6.79 1.49
CA ALA A 16 4.75 -6.75 2.63
C ALA A 16 5.44 -7.14 3.94
N GLU A 17 6.32 -8.15 3.91
CA GLU A 17 7.11 -8.57 5.07
C GLU A 17 8.08 -7.48 5.52
N ALA A 18 8.76 -6.80 4.60
CA ALA A 18 9.69 -5.73 4.91
C ALA A 18 9.02 -4.48 5.49
N LEU A 19 7.76 -4.22 5.14
CA LEU A 19 6.96 -3.11 5.67
C LEU A 19 6.21 -3.45 6.97
N ALA A 20 6.20 -4.72 7.39
CA ALA A 20 5.34 -5.21 8.45
C ALA A 20 5.47 -4.45 9.77
N ASP A 21 6.70 -4.15 10.21
CA ASP A 21 6.93 -3.45 11.48
C ASP A 21 6.40 -2.01 11.45
N LEU A 22 6.64 -1.31 10.34
CA LEU A 22 6.14 0.06 10.13
C LEU A 22 4.61 0.07 10.05
N VAL A 23 4.03 -0.85 9.29
CA VAL A 23 2.57 -1.00 9.16
C VAL A 23 1.93 -1.35 10.49
N ASN A 24 2.54 -2.23 11.29
CA ASN A 24 2.07 -2.57 12.63
C ASN A 24 2.10 -1.35 13.56
N LYS A 25 3.17 -0.54 13.53
CA LYS A 25 3.26 0.70 14.32
C LYS A 25 2.12 1.66 13.95
N VAL A 26 1.91 1.92 12.65
CA VAL A 26 0.82 2.79 12.18
C VAL A 26 -0.55 2.22 12.51
N ALA A 27 -0.73 0.90 12.42
CA ALA A 27 -1.99 0.25 12.71
C ALA A 27 -2.46 0.44 14.16
N THR A 28 -1.55 0.68 15.11
CA THR A 28 -1.91 1.03 16.51
C THR A 28 -2.55 2.41 16.64
N LEU A 29 -2.28 3.33 15.71
CA LEU A 29 -2.80 4.69 15.72
C LEU A 29 -4.18 4.80 15.07
N LEU A 30 -4.61 3.76 14.36
CA LEU A 30 -5.90 3.75 13.67
C LEU A 30 -7.08 3.71 14.64
N PRO A 31 -8.15 4.49 14.37
CA PRO A 31 -9.35 4.49 15.20
C PRO A 31 -10.08 3.14 15.09
N LYS A 32 -10.45 2.56 16.23
CA LYS A 32 -11.31 1.37 16.28
C LYS A 32 -12.77 1.80 16.21
N ARG A 33 -13.37 1.74 15.03
CA ARG A 33 -14.78 2.15 14.81
C ARG A 33 -15.84 1.12 15.23
N ARG A 34 -15.47 -0.14 15.40
CA ARG A 34 -16.35 -1.22 15.88
C ARG A 34 -15.61 -2.08 16.87
N ALA A 35 -16.28 -2.52 17.94
CA ALA A 35 -15.81 -3.63 18.75
C ALA A 35 -15.76 -4.87 17.86
N ARG A 36 -14.57 -5.48 17.73
CA ARG A 36 -14.37 -6.66 16.89
C ARG A 36 -13.94 -7.80 17.79
N LYS A 37 -14.67 -8.92 17.73
CA LYS A 37 -14.22 -10.16 18.34
C LYS A 37 -12.83 -10.48 17.78
N LEU A 38 -11.88 -10.74 18.68
CA LEU A 38 -10.56 -11.20 18.27
C LEU A 38 -10.74 -12.62 17.71
N HIS A 39 -10.32 -12.85 16.47
CA HIS A 39 -10.26 -14.21 15.89
C HIS A 39 -9.04 -14.91 16.49
N VAL A 40 -9.15 -15.34 17.75
CA VAL A 40 -8.18 -16.17 18.48
C VAL A 40 -8.87 -17.48 18.82
N GLY A 41 -8.19 -18.62 18.68
CA GLY A 41 -8.76 -19.96 18.88
C GLY A 41 -9.21 -20.65 17.58
N LEU A 42 -10.17 -21.57 17.68
CA LEU A 42 -10.57 -22.53 16.63
C LEU A 42 -11.02 -21.90 15.28
N TYR A 43 -11.45 -20.63 15.31
CA TYR A 43 -11.90 -19.86 14.13
C TYR A 43 -10.92 -18.74 13.75
N GLY A 44 -9.67 -18.82 14.21
CA GLY A 44 -8.60 -17.89 13.89
C GLY A 44 -7.92 -18.25 12.57
N TYR A 45 -8.02 -17.38 11.56
CA TYR A 45 -7.14 -17.47 10.40
C TYR A 45 -5.74 -16.99 10.77
N SER A 46 -4.72 -17.67 10.21
CA SER A 46 -3.33 -17.27 10.41
C SER A 46 -3.11 -15.86 9.86
N ARG A 47 -2.52 -14.99 10.68
CA ARG A 47 -2.09 -13.63 10.30
C ARG A 47 -0.62 -13.56 9.92
N GLY A 48 0.02 -14.72 9.78
CA GLY A 48 1.40 -14.84 9.33
C GLY A 48 1.46 -14.67 7.83
N VAL A 49 2.21 -13.67 7.36
CA VAL A 49 2.72 -13.63 5.98
C VAL A 49 4.21 -13.93 6.09
N GLY A 50 4.60 -15.10 5.60
CA GLY A 50 5.91 -15.71 5.86
C GLY A 50 6.30 -15.70 7.34
N ARG A 51 7.26 -14.85 7.71
CA ARG A 51 7.84 -14.80 9.07
C ARG A 51 7.18 -13.80 10.02
N VAL A 52 6.31 -12.91 9.52
CA VAL A 52 5.79 -11.77 10.30
C VAL A 52 4.28 -11.81 10.47
N LYS A 53 3.80 -11.26 11.60
CA LYS A 53 2.37 -11.09 11.85
C LYS A 53 1.91 -9.75 11.30
N LEU A 54 1.11 -9.78 10.24
CA LEU A 54 0.48 -8.57 9.70
C LEU A 54 -0.82 -8.25 10.46
N PRO A 55 -1.25 -6.97 10.45
CA PRO A 55 -2.56 -6.64 10.97
C PRO A 55 -3.64 -7.14 10.00
N ARG A 56 -4.91 -7.03 10.39
CA ARG A 56 -6.02 -7.39 9.47
C ARG A 56 -5.99 -6.49 8.22
N ALA A 57 -6.65 -6.93 7.15
CA ALA A 57 -6.68 -6.22 5.86
C ALA A 57 -7.01 -4.72 6.00
N ILE A 58 -8.07 -4.34 6.72
CA ILE A 58 -8.46 -2.92 6.87
C ILE A 58 -7.36 -2.07 7.54
N PRO A 59 -6.79 -2.43 8.71
CA PRO A 59 -5.66 -1.69 9.25
C PRO A 59 -4.41 -1.71 8.36
N PHE A 60 -4.19 -2.80 7.63
CA PHE A 60 -3.06 -2.93 6.71
C PHE A 60 -3.15 -1.94 5.55
N THR A 61 -4.29 -1.92 4.85
CA THR A 61 -4.58 -0.98 3.76
C THR A 61 -4.59 0.46 4.27
N ALA A 62 -5.27 0.72 5.39
CA ALA A 62 -5.34 2.04 6.00
C ALA A 62 -3.97 2.62 6.32
N ALA A 63 -3.08 1.80 6.90
CA ALA A 63 -1.72 2.21 7.24
C ALA A 63 -0.90 2.54 5.99
N LEU A 64 -0.96 1.69 4.97
CA LEU A 64 -0.20 1.85 3.74
C LEU A 64 -0.65 3.05 2.91
N TYR A 65 -1.96 3.27 2.77
CA TYR A 65 -2.48 4.50 2.17
C TYR A 65 -2.07 5.74 2.97
N SER A 66 -2.10 5.68 4.31
CA SER A 66 -1.63 6.80 5.15
C SER A 66 -0.13 7.07 5.08
N LEU A 67 0.67 6.08 4.66
CA LEU A 67 2.09 6.23 4.35
C LEU A 67 2.34 6.66 2.89
N GLY A 68 1.28 6.91 2.10
CA GLY A 68 1.40 7.25 0.69
C GLY A 68 1.94 6.11 -0.18
N LEU A 69 1.83 4.86 0.30
CA LEU A 69 2.28 3.64 -0.39
C LEU A 69 1.11 2.66 -0.58
N PRO A 70 0.22 2.90 -1.56
CA PRO A 70 -0.92 2.03 -1.82
C PRO A 70 -0.49 0.56 -2.06
N PRO A 71 -1.07 -0.43 -1.33
CA PRO A 71 -0.67 -1.84 -1.43
C PRO A 71 -0.88 -2.45 -2.82
N GLU A 72 -1.81 -1.93 -3.60
CA GLU A 72 -2.20 -2.46 -4.92
C GLU A 72 -1.07 -2.34 -5.95
N ILE A 73 -0.13 -1.42 -5.72
CA ILE A 73 1.00 -1.17 -6.61
C ILE A 73 2.11 -2.20 -6.40
N PHE A 74 2.18 -2.82 -5.21
CA PHE A 74 3.28 -3.71 -4.87
C PHE A 74 3.26 -4.95 -5.74
N GLY A 75 4.41 -5.30 -6.32
CA GLY A 75 4.49 -6.47 -7.18
C GLY A 75 3.96 -6.24 -8.61
N ALA A 76 3.54 -5.01 -8.96
CA ALA A 76 3.03 -4.70 -10.31
C ALA A 76 3.99 -5.11 -11.43
N SER A 77 5.31 -4.92 -11.24
CA SER A 77 6.27 -5.36 -12.26
C SER A 77 6.36 -6.88 -12.46
N ALA A 78 5.71 -7.72 -11.65
CA ALA A 78 5.60 -9.16 -11.95
C ALA A 78 4.78 -9.40 -13.24
N LEU A 79 3.94 -8.43 -13.60
CA LEU A 79 3.14 -8.42 -14.82
C LEU A 79 3.99 -8.20 -16.08
N SER A 80 5.22 -7.70 -15.97
CA SER A 80 6.11 -7.49 -17.13
C SER A 80 6.52 -8.78 -17.82
N HIS A 81 6.49 -9.90 -17.09
CA HIS A 81 6.85 -11.22 -17.59
C HIS A 81 5.67 -11.95 -18.25
N LEU A 82 4.48 -11.33 -18.30
CA LEU A 82 3.30 -11.93 -18.94
C LEU A 82 3.38 -11.75 -20.46
N GLY A 83 3.18 -12.84 -21.19
CA GLY A 83 2.99 -12.77 -22.64
C GLY A 83 1.60 -12.23 -23.01
N GLU A 84 1.40 -11.86 -24.27
CA GLU A 84 0.13 -11.30 -24.77
C GLU A 84 -1.11 -12.17 -24.46
N LYS A 85 -0.95 -13.50 -24.50
CA LYS A 85 -2.03 -14.45 -24.20
C LYS A 85 -2.45 -14.39 -22.72
N ASP A 86 -1.49 -14.26 -21.82
CA ASP A 86 -1.74 -14.16 -20.39
C ASP A 86 -2.34 -12.79 -20.04
N TRP A 87 -1.93 -11.73 -20.77
CA TRP A 87 -2.47 -10.39 -20.61
C TRP A 87 -3.95 -10.32 -21.01
N LYS A 88 -4.32 -10.86 -22.18
CA LYS A 88 -5.73 -10.95 -22.59
C LYS A 88 -6.57 -11.74 -21.60
N MET A 89 -6.06 -12.86 -21.09
CA MET A 89 -6.73 -13.64 -20.05
C MET A 89 -6.96 -12.81 -18.77
N LEU A 90 -5.97 -12.01 -18.37
CA LEU A 90 -6.06 -11.16 -17.18
C LEU A 90 -7.11 -10.07 -17.35
N GLU A 91 -7.16 -9.42 -18.51
CA GLU A 91 -8.16 -8.39 -18.84
C GLU A 91 -9.59 -8.97 -18.91
N ASP A 92 -9.76 -10.17 -19.46
CA ASP A 92 -11.05 -10.85 -19.54
C ASP A 92 -11.62 -11.18 -18.15
N VAL A 93 -10.74 -11.58 -17.23
CA VAL A 93 -11.12 -12.00 -15.87
C VAL A 93 -11.26 -10.79 -14.95
N TYR A 94 -10.29 -9.88 -15.00
CA TYR A 94 -10.22 -8.71 -14.13
C TYR A 94 -10.40 -7.43 -14.94
N LYS A 95 -11.65 -7.17 -15.31
CA LYS A 95 -12.04 -6.05 -16.17
C LYS A 95 -11.59 -4.67 -15.66
N ASN A 96 -11.46 -4.51 -14.34
CA ASN A 96 -11.15 -3.22 -13.71
C ASN A 96 -9.69 -3.06 -13.28
N ILE A 97 -8.79 -4.00 -13.64
CA ILE A 97 -7.40 -3.97 -13.18
C ILE A 97 -6.70 -2.64 -13.45
N LEU A 98 -6.88 -2.07 -14.64
CA LEU A 98 -6.29 -0.78 -15.00
C LEU A 98 -6.89 0.38 -14.21
N PHE A 99 -8.19 0.34 -13.94
CA PHE A 99 -8.87 1.37 -13.15
C PHE A 99 -8.39 1.35 -11.70
N ASP A 100 -8.29 0.16 -11.10
CA ASP A 100 -7.87 0.00 -9.72
C ASP A 100 -6.39 0.37 -9.53
N LEU A 101 -5.52 -0.02 -10.46
CA LEU A 101 -4.11 0.40 -10.46
C LEU A 101 -3.97 1.91 -10.64
N LYS A 102 -4.78 2.53 -11.52
CA LYS A 102 -4.77 3.99 -11.71
C LYS A 102 -5.29 4.73 -10.48
N PHE A 103 -6.33 4.21 -9.84
CA PHE A 103 -6.84 4.76 -8.60
C PHE A 103 -5.78 4.69 -7.50
N ALA A 104 -5.17 3.52 -7.28
CA ALA A 104 -4.10 3.36 -6.30
C ALA A 104 -2.92 4.27 -6.61
N ALA A 105 -2.41 4.28 -7.85
CA ALA A 105 -1.30 5.13 -8.27
C ALA A 105 -1.55 6.63 -8.02
N SER A 106 -2.80 7.08 -8.05
CA SER A 106 -3.15 8.47 -7.77
C SER A 106 -2.98 8.89 -6.30
N TYR A 107 -2.97 7.93 -5.37
CA TYR A 107 -2.73 8.15 -3.93
C TYR A 107 -1.27 7.96 -3.52
N PHE A 108 -0.41 7.55 -4.46
CA PHE A 108 1.02 7.46 -4.22
C PHE A 108 1.64 8.85 -4.05
N SER A 109 2.51 9.01 -3.05
CA SER A 109 3.21 10.27 -2.77
C SER A 109 4.72 10.10 -2.93
N TRP A 110 5.29 10.73 -3.96
CA TRP A 110 6.75 10.75 -4.19
C TRP A 110 7.51 11.38 -3.02
N ASP A 111 7.00 12.48 -2.46
CA ASP A 111 7.60 13.16 -1.32
C ASP A 111 7.65 12.24 -0.09
N THR A 112 6.55 11.55 0.18
CA THR A 112 6.49 10.61 1.31
C THR A 112 7.44 9.44 1.07
N PHE A 113 7.46 8.89 -0.14
CA PHE A 113 8.37 7.80 -0.50
C PHE A 113 9.84 8.19 -0.33
N GLU A 114 10.23 9.40 -0.71
CA GLU A 114 11.61 9.87 -0.52
C GLU A 114 11.99 9.92 0.97
N VAL A 115 11.14 10.48 1.82
CA VAL A 115 11.37 10.53 3.28
C VAL A 115 11.45 9.13 3.88
N LEU A 116 10.54 8.23 3.50
CA LEU A 116 10.53 6.84 3.95
C LEU A 116 11.79 6.09 3.52
N SER A 117 12.22 6.26 2.27
CA SER A 117 13.40 5.60 1.70
C SER A 117 14.72 6.01 2.39
N LYS A 118 14.77 7.24 2.92
CA LYS A 118 15.97 7.76 3.62
C LYS A 118 16.02 7.34 5.09
N LYS A 119 14.88 7.24 5.77
CA LYS A 119 14.83 7.12 7.24
C LYS A 119 14.26 5.81 7.78
N LEU A 120 13.26 5.22 7.10
CA LEU A 120 12.43 4.16 7.67
C LEU A 120 12.51 2.83 6.91
N ILE A 121 12.83 2.87 5.62
CA ILE A 121 12.82 1.71 4.73
C ILE A 121 14.24 1.37 4.26
N LYS A 122 14.53 0.07 4.10
CA LYS A 122 15.81 -0.41 3.52
C LYS A 122 15.94 0.02 2.05
N ARG A 123 17.16 0.39 1.64
CA ARG A 123 17.46 0.78 0.25
C ARG A 123 17.07 -0.26 -0.80
N THR A 124 17.16 -1.54 -0.47
CA THR A 124 16.74 -2.64 -1.37
C THR A 124 15.24 -2.60 -1.66
N LEU A 125 14.43 -2.38 -0.64
CA LEU A 125 12.97 -2.28 -0.77
C LEU A 125 12.56 -1.06 -1.57
N ALA A 126 13.21 0.09 -1.33
CA ALA A 126 12.97 1.30 -2.10
C ALA A 126 13.25 1.10 -3.60
N LYS A 127 14.32 0.38 -3.96
CA LYS A 127 14.60 0.03 -5.36
C LYS A 127 13.51 -0.86 -5.97
N SER A 128 13.05 -1.88 -5.23
CA SER A 128 11.97 -2.76 -5.71
C SER A 128 10.67 -2.01 -5.95
N LEU A 129 10.29 -1.10 -5.04
CA LEU A 129 9.11 -0.25 -5.20
C LEU A 129 9.27 0.74 -6.35
N LYS A 130 10.47 1.30 -6.54
CA LYS A 130 10.73 2.18 -7.69
C LYS A 130 10.53 1.45 -9.02
N HIS A 131 11.02 0.21 -9.13
CA HIS A 131 10.83 -0.62 -10.31
C HIS A 131 9.35 -0.95 -10.55
N ASP A 132 8.52 -1.07 -9.50
CA ASP A 132 7.07 -1.19 -9.63
C ASP A 132 6.43 0.05 -10.22
N LEU A 133 6.83 1.23 -9.76
CA LEU A 133 6.28 2.51 -10.22
C LEU A 133 6.71 2.82 -11.65
N GLU A 134 7.97 2.53 -11.99
CA GLU A 134 8.51 2.66 -13.35
C GLU A 134 7.72 1.75 -14.31
N PHE A 135 7.47 0.50 -13.94
CA PHE A 135 6.64 -0.41 -14.73
C PHE A 135 5.20 0.10 -14.92
N LEU A 136 4.55 0.62 -13.87
CA LEU A 136 3.21 1.19 -13.99
C LEU A 136 3.16 2.37 -14.97
N SER A 137 4.20 3.21 -14.96
CA SER A 137 4.29 4.38 -15.83
C SER A 137 4.56 4.01 -17.28
N GLU A 138 5.51 3.10 -17.52
CA GLU A 138 6.00 2.75 -18.86
C GLU A 138 5.08 1.75 -19.58
N ASN A 139 4.68 0.66 -18.90
CA ASN A 139 3.97 -0.43 -19.55
C ASN A 139 2.44 -0.24 -19.53
N LEU A 140 1.92 0.44 -18.50
CA LEU A 140 0.47 0.59 -18.31
C LEU A 140 -0.01 2.03 -18.51
N CYS A 141 0.89 2.96 -18.87
CA CYS A 141 0.60 4.37 -19.10
C CYS A 141 -0.17 5.02 -17.92
N VAL A 142 0.08 4.55 -16.69
CA VAL A 142 -0.59 5.04 -15.48
C VAL A 142 0.18 6.24 -14.93
N LYS A 143 -0.52 7.37 -14.78
CA LYS A 143 0.06 8.54 -14.10
C LYS A 143 0.21 8.25 -12.61
N VAL A 144 1.45 8.16 -12.14
CA VAL A 144 1.79 7.95 -10.73
C VAL A 144 1.84 9.29 -10.00
N GLY A 145 0.93 9.48 -9.05
CA GLY A 145 0.82 10.68 -8.23
C GLY A 145 -0.55 11.38 -8.31
N PRO A 146 -0.77 12.38 -7.46
CA PRO A 146 -2.08 13.03 -7.33
C PRO A 146 -2.48 13.78 -8.58
N THR A 147 -3.67 13.50 -9.11
CA THR A 147 -4.24 14.19 -10.27
C THR A 147 -5.24 15.27 -9.86
N ASN A 148 -5.90 15.09 -8.70
CA ASN A 148 -6.99 15.96 -8.23
C ASN A 148 -6.63 16.65 -6.91
N TYR A 149 -7.40 17.69 -6.54
CA TYR A 149 -7.22 18.42 -5.29
C TYR A 149 -7.28 17.52 -4.05
N GLU A 150 -8.26 16.60 -3.96
CA GLU A 150 -8.39 15.68 -2.83
C GLU A 150 -7.16 14.76 -2.69
N GLN A 151 -6.64 14.23 -3.80
CA GLN A 151 -5.43 13.39 -3.81
C GLN A 151 -4.19 14.20 -3.46
N LYS A 152 -4.08 15.44 -3.94
CA LYS A 152 -2.96 16.33 -3.60
C LYS A 152 -2.97 16.69 -2.12
N LYS A 153 -4.15 16.98 -1.56
CA LYS A 153 -4.36 17.17 -0.12
C LYS A 153 -3.94 15.91 0.65
N HIS A 154 -4.34 14.73 0.20
CA HIS A 154 -3.93 13.47 0.82
C HIS A 154 -2.40 13.27 0.77
N SER A 155 -1.75 13.54 -0.36
CA SER A 155 -0.29 13.45 -0.48
C SER A 155 0.43 14.34 0.54
N LEU A 156 -0.01 15.60 0.68
CA LEU A 156 0.57 16.53 1.66
C LEU A 156 0.36 16.04 3.11
N LEU A 157 -0.85 15.58 3.43
CA LEU A 157 -1.15 15.03 4.77
C LEU A 157 -0.33 13.76 5.07
N SER A 158 -0.09 12.92 4.06
CA SER A 158 0.78 11.74 4.18
C SER A 158 2.22 12.13 4.50
N THR A 159 2.74 13.16 3.83
CA THR A 159 4.08 13.69 4.11
C THR A 159 4.16 14.23 5.54
N LEU A 160 3.19 15.04 5.98
CA LEU A 160 3.12 15.55 7.36
C LEU A 160 3.00 14.42 8.38
N PHE A 161 2.20 13.39 8.08
CA PHE A 161 2.05 12.21 8.92
C PHE A 161 3.37 11.47 9.12
N VAL A 162 4.17 11.27 8.07
CA VAL A 162 5.48 10.63 8.20
C VAL A 162 6.45 11.47 9.01
N TYR A 163 6.45 12.80 8.86
CA TYR A 163 7.24 13.67 9.73
C TYR A 163 6.79 13.60 11.19
N ALA A 164 5.49 13.60 11.46
CA ALA A 164 4.95 13.44 12.82
C ALA A 164 5.34 12.08 13.43
N LEU A 165 5.37 11.01 12.64
CA LEU A 165 5.85 9.69 13.07
C LEU A 165 7.33 9.68 13.43
N ILE A 166 8.16 10.40 12.67
CA ILE A 166 9.61 10.52 12.91
C ILE A 166 9.88 11.33 14.19
N ASN A 167 9.10 12.38 14.43
CA ASN A 167 9.22 13.25 15.60
C ASN A 167 8.44 12.74 16.83
N GLU A 168 7.88 11.53 16.76
CA GLU A 168 7.08 10.88 17.82
C GLU A 168 5.86 11.68 18.31
N ASN A 169 5.36 12.63 17.51
CA ASN A 169 4.17 13.42 17.85
C ASN A 169 2.89 12.66 17.48
N LEU A 170 2.48 11.76 18.39
CA LEU A 170 1.35 10.84 18.16
C LEU A 170 -0.02 11.54 18.07
N SER A 171 -0.16 12.70 18.71
CA SER A 171 -1.41 13.47 18.72
C SER A 171 -1.72 14.02 17.32
N GLU A 172 -0.72 14.67 16.72
CA GLU A 172 -0.83 15.16 15.34
C GLU A 172 -0.93 14.03 14.33
N ALA A 173 -0.16 12.95 14.51
CA ALA A 173 -0.22 11.79 13.63
C ALA A 173 -1.64 11.20 13.55
N LYS A 174 -2.36 11.11 14.68
CA LYS A 174 -3.77 10.67 14.70
C LYS A 174 -4.71 11.65 13.99
N LEU A 175 -4.48 12.95 14.13
CA LEU A 175 -5.28 13.97 13.46
C LEU A 175 -5.12 13.89 11.94
N TYR A 176 -3.89 13.86 11.43
CA TYR A 176 -3.62 13.73 10.00
C TYR A 176 -4.19 12.44 9.43
N LEU A 177 -4.08 11.34 10.17
CA LEU A 177 -4.66 10.06 9.78
C LEU A 177 -6.18 10.15 9.59
N MET A 178 -6.87 10.82 10.50
CA MET A 178 -8.32 11.01 10.42
C MET A 178 -8.72 11.90 9.23
N GLU A 179 -7.95 12.94 8.95
CA GLU A 179 -8.18 13.82 7.80
C GLU A 179 -7.93 13.11 6.47
N MET A 180 -6.88 12.29 6.39
CA MET A 180 -6.61 11.45 5.23
C MET A 180 -7.76 10.47 4.98
N ALA A 181 -8.25 9.81 6.03
CA ALA A 181 -9.39 8.89 5.94
C ALA A 181 -10.68 9.57 5.47
N LYS A 182 -10.92 10.82 5.89
CA LYS A 182 -12.05 11.63 5.38
C LYS A 182 -11.86 11.98 3.89
N THR A 183 -10.64 12.38 3.51
CA THR A 183 -10.31 12.79 2.14
C THR A 183 -10.49 11.64 1.15
N ARG A 184 -10.06 10.43 1.50
CA ARG A 184 -10.26 9.23 0.66
C ARG A 184 -11.66 8.60 0.81
N ARG A 185 -12.47 9.06 1.77
CA ARG A 185 -13.82 8.53 2.13
C ARG A 185 -13.85 7.09 2.64
N PHE A 186 -12.70 6.48 2.91
CA PHE A 186 -12.58 5.17 3.55
C PHE A 186 -11.41 5.14 4.54
N LEU A 187 -11.49 4.23 5.53
CA LEU A 187 -10.37 4.06 6.46
C LEU A 187 -9.26 3.23 5.80
N GLY A 188 -9.65 2.10 5.21
CA GLY A 188 -8.86 1.11 4.51
C GLY A 188 -9.78 0.01 4.03
#